data_AF-A0A8H7WGL0-F1
#
_entry.id   AF-A0A8H7WGL0-F1
#
_cell.length_a   1.000
_cell.length_b   1.000
_cell.length_c   1.000
_cell.angle_alpha   90.00
_cell.angle_beta   90.00
_cell.angle_gamma   90.00
#
_symmetry.space_group_name_H-M   'P 1'
#
loop_
_entity.id
_entity.type
_entity.pdbx_description
1 polymer ?
#
loop_
_entity_poly.entity_id
_entity_poly.type
_entity_poly.pdbx_seq_one_letter_code
_entity_poly.pdbx_strand_id
1 'polypeptide(L)'
;MEVIDKRFAPYIITSQSDTTPEAPQLSLNISASGQLSKTLPFPIQFTLKRAEDGHDSPCILHWSPNIHGFASTGFVLLHEKADGDIEKVEIDHSGLVLLPEEKGPLVVGAGNYFLWQLAPGKETTFVATLPERFQKVLVTGERYHLVWPGNEIDQWEWGTISEHTDQELTSRSADGKSTKLKLNLPGGPSISFKAEEESEPWPVRAMREKKIGFAAANLEEEKWRQRQQKKKREQADRPSSPKPIEASERAPEAPVLSVKLQLPSEVPKIGIIDVEVKVTYEAMDHDGEQPAGPITFHTHLFNDADSPHEGFRLYRHRGGAKWEKYVSPEESGSGFMIVDEPDLEVSPSQHENFVSLRPGESWTMLRRIQGEAWTLLPEDTDIGDEFRYRFNGVTVDWWDWGSREEHASTIVKLPCWTAGRVIEPANNDGRPKLVVPASDILEFIII
;
A
#
# COMPACT_ATOMS: atom_id res chain seq x y z
N MET A 1 5.46 13.27 -36.25
CA MET A 1 4.38 12.78 -37.13
C MET A 1 4.39 11.27 -36.99
N GLU A 2 3.63 10.74 -36.03
CA GLU A 2 3.40 9.29 -36.01
C GLU A 2 2.66 8.93 -37.29
N VAL A 3 3.17 7.92 -37.99
CA VAL A 3 2.53 7.42 -39.21
C VAL A 3 1.25 6.73 -38.75
N ILE A 4 0.12 7.40 -38.90
CA ILE A 4 -1.20 6.78 -38.70
C ILE A 4 -1.25 5.54 -39.58
N ASP A 5 -1.57 4.38 -38.99
CA ASP A 5 -1.79 3.16 -39.76
C ASP A 5 -2.88 3.47 -40.80
N LYS A 6 -2.53 3.31 -42.09
CA LYS A 6 -3.43 3.66 -43.20
C LYS A 6 -4.77 2.92 -43.10
N ARG A 7 -4.81 1.79 -42.42
CA ARG A 7 -6.04 1.02 -42.15
C ARG A 7 -7.03 1.77 -41.24
N PHE A 8 -6.57 2.74 -40.45
CA PHE A 8 -7.42 3.54 -39.57
C PHE A 8 -8.03 4.77 -40.24
N ALA A 9 -7.51 5.19 -41.40
CA ALA A 9 -7.95 6.39 -42.11
C ALA A 9 -9.48 6.48 -42.33
N PRO A 10 -10.22 5.39 -42.64
CA PRO A 10 -11.68 5.44 -42.79
C PRO A 10 -12.44 5.85 -41.52
N TYR A 11 -11.80 5.76 -40.35
CA TYR A 11 -12.40 6.05 -39.05
C TYR A 11 -11.98 7.42 -38.50
N ILE A 12 -11.15 8.18 -39.23
CA ILE A 12 -10.77 9.54 -38.83
C ILE A 12 -11.80 10.52 -39.37
N ILE A 13 -12.44 11.24 -38.45
CA ILE A 13 -13.45 12.26 -38.73
C ILE A 13 -12.80 13.63 -38.87
N THR A 14 -11.91 13.97 -37.93
CA THR A 14 -11.24 15.28 -37.90
C THR A 14 -9.74 15.08 -37.99
N SER A 15 -9.11 15.71 -38.97
CA SER A 15 -7.68 15.63 -39.23
C SER A 15 -6.95 16.89 -38.78
N GLN A 16 -5.62 16.86 -38.80
CA GLN A 16 -4.82 18.06 -38.51
C GLN A 16 -5.04 19.17 -39.54
N SER A 17 -5.45 18.86 -40.77
CA SER A 17 -5.80 19.87 -41.77
C SER A 17 -7.12 20.58 -41.50
N ASP A 18 -7.96 20.07 -40.60
CA ASP A 18 -9.24 20.70 -40.27
C ASP A 18 -9.12 21.77 -39.17
N THR A 19 -7.93 21.99 -38.60
CA THR A 19 -7.72 22.99 -37.54
C THR A 19 -7.76 24.41 -38.08
N THR A 20 -8.41 25.34 -37.37
CA THR A 20 -8.39 26.77 -37.70
C THR A 20 -7.15 27.43 -37.09
N PRO A 21 -6.32 28.16 -37.85
CA PRO A 21 -5.10 28.82 -37.35
C PRO A 21 -5.33 29.81 -36.20
N GLU A 22 -6.53 30.38 -36.11
CA GLU A 22 -6.91 31.34 -35.09
C GLU A 22 -7.34 30.69 -33.76
N ALA A 23 -7.52 29.37 -33.73
CA ALA A 23 -7.84 28.59 -32.53
C ALA A 23 -6.59 27.85 -32.01
N PRO A 24 -6.58 27.44 -30.73
CA PRO A 24 -5.49 26.64 -30.18
C PRO A 24 -5.26 25.37 -31.01
N GLN A 25 -4.00 25.05 -31.32
CA GLN A 25 -3.66 23.81 -32.00
C GLN A 25 -3.38 22.70 -30.97
N LEU A 26 -4.32 21.76 -30.86
CA LEU A 26 -4.23 20.67 -29.90
C LEU A 26 -3.80 19.35 -30.56
N SER A 27 -3.20 18.49 -29.75
CA SER A 27 -2.91 17.10 -30.10
C SER A 27 -3.17 16.21 -28.89
N LEU A 28 -3.63 15.00 -29.15
CA LEU A 28 -3.81 13.96 -28.14
C LEU A 28 -2.77 12.87 -28.40
N ASN A 29 -2.18 12.33 -27.34
CA ASN A 29 -1.44 11.07 -27.40
C ASN A 29 -2.08 10.10 -26.40
N ILE A 30 -2.09 8.81 -26.75
CA ILE A 30 -2.61 7.76 -25.88
C ILE A 30 -1.62 6.62 -25.74
N SER A 31 -1.49 6.08 -24.55
CA SER A 31 -0.64 4.92 -24.27
C SER A 31 -1.28 4.00 -23.23
N ALA A 32 -1.07 2.70 -23.40
CA ALA A 32 -1.55 1.68 -22.49
C ALA A 32 -0.71 0.40 -22.65
N SER A 33 -0.95 -0.59 -21.81
CA SER A 33 -0.36 -1.92 -21.97
C SER A 33 -0.80 -2.55 -23.30
N GLY A 34 0.13 -3.22 -23.99
CA GLY A 34 -0.20 -4.03 -25.18
C GLY A 34 -0.96 -5.32 -24.86
N GLN A 35 -1.16 -5.62 -23.58
CA GLN A 35 -1.98 -6.72 -23.08
C GLN A 35 -3.11 -6.16 -22.21
N LEU A 36 -4.33 -6.52 -22.56
CA LEU A 36 -5.53 -6.15 -21.83
C LEU A 36 -6.10 -7.40 -21.17
N SER A 37 -6.15 -7.39 -19.84
CA SER A 37 -6.86 -8.42 -19.09
C SER A 37 -8.36 -8.19 -19.13
N LYS A 38 -9.14 -9.23 -19.40
CA LYS A 38 -10.61 -9.15 -19.40
C LYS A 38 -11.22 -9.04 -18.01
N THR A 39 -10.45 -9.29 -16.94
CA THR A 39 -10.95 -9.28 -15.56
C THR A 39 -10.28 -8.24 -14.67
N LEU A 40 -9.33 -7.45 -15.19
CA LEU A 40 -8.69 -6.34 -14.47
C LEU A 40 -9.02 -4.98 -15.09
N PRO A 41 -8.88 -3.87 -14.35
CA PRO A 41 -8.98 -2.54 -14.92
C PRO A 41 -7.92 -2.35 -16.00
N PHE A 42 -8.27 -1.71 -17.11
CA PHE A 42 -7.33 -1.37 -18.17
C PHE A 42 -7.09 0.15 -18.19
N PRO A 43 -6.05 0.64 -17.48
CA PRO A 43 -5.72 2.06 -17.46
C PRO A 43 -5.13 2.50 -18.80
N ILE A 44 -5.65 3.61 -19.32
CA ILE A 44 -5.15 4.29 -20.51
C ILE A 44 -4.66 5.66 -20.08
N GLN A 45 -3.42 5.97 -20.41
CA GLN A 45 -2.83 7.28 -20.22
C GLN A 45 -3.14 8.15 -21.43
N PHE A 46 -3.61 9.36 -21.17
CA PHE A 46 -3.91 10.40 -22.14
C PHE A 46 -2.97 11.57 -21.90
N THR A 47 -2.38 12.10 -22.98
CA THR A 47 -1.58 13.32 -22.94
C THR A 47 -2.17 14.31 -23.93
N LEU A 48 -2.74 15.40 -23.41
CA LEU A 48 -3.27 16.49 -24.21
C LEU A 48 -2.21 17.60 -24.28
N LYS A 49 -1.83 17.99 -25.49
CA LYS A 49 -0.77 18.97 -25.73
C LYS A 49 -1.26 20.08 -26.64
N ARG A 50 -0.88 21.32 -26.29
CA ARG A 50 -1.00 22.49 -27.16
C ARG A 50 0.32 22.75 -27.89
N ALA A 51 0.26 23.04 -29.17
CA ALA A 51 1.42 23.42 -29.99
C ALA A 51 1.89 24.86 -29.68
N GLU A 52 3.03 25.24 -30.27
CA GLU A 52 3.42 26.65 -30.38
C GLU A 52 2.72 27.24 -31.60
N ASP A 53 1.45 27.62 -31.42
CA ASP A 53 0.52 28.02 -32.49
C ASP A 53 0.54 29.53 -32.82
N GLY A 54 1.53 30.26 -32.32
CA GLY A 54 1.70 31.70 -32.56
C GLY A 54 0.83 32.60 -31.68
N HIS A 55 0.07 32.05 -30.74
CA HIS A 55 -0.71 32.80 -29.75
C HIS A 55 -0.09 32.67 -28.35
N ASP A 56 0.25 33.79 -27.71
CA ASP A 56 0.93 33.77 -26.40
C ASP A 56 -0.02 33.46 -25.22
N SER A 57 -1.31 33.80 -25.36
CA SER A 57 -2.32 33.58 -24.33
C SER A 57 -2.53 32.08 -24.08
N PRO A 58 -2.61 31.61 -22.83
CA PRO A 58 -3.09 30.27 -22.51
C PRO A 58 -4.51 30.04 -23.03
N CYS A 59 -4.95 28.78 -23.11
CA CYS A 59 -6.36 28.46 -23.32
C CYS A 59 -6.87 27.55 -22.22
N ILE A 60 -8.16 27.64 -21.94
CA ILE A 60 -8.90 26.67 -21.13
C ILE A 60 -9.80 25.84 -22.04
N LEU A 61 -9.93 24.55 -21.76
CA LEU A 61 -10.87 23.68 -22.46
C LEU A 61 -11.38 22.55 -21.58
N HIS A 62 -12.62 22.13 -21.82
CA HIS A 62 -13.19 20.97 -21.15
C HIS A 62 -13.07 19.75 -22.08
N TRP A 63 -12.29 18.75 -21.66
CA TRP A 63 -12.21 17.48 -22.37
C TRP A 63 -12.05 16.33 -21.40
N SER A 64 -13.10 15.51 -21.32
CA SER A 64 -13.19 14.34 -20.44
C SER A 64 -13.25 13.05 -21.26
N PRO A 65 -12.46 12.02 -20.91
CA PRO A 65 -12.61 10.69 -21.48
C PRO A 65 -14.02 10.12 -21.35
N ASN A 66 -14.75 10.42 -20.29
CA ASN A 66 -16.08 9.84 -20.09
C ASN A 66 -17.15 10.51 -20.96
N ILE A 67 -17.02 11.82 -21.20
CA ILE A 67 -17.99 12.63 -21.96
C ILE A 67 -17.65 12.67 -23.45
N HIS A 68 -16.37 12.78 -23.78
CA HIS A 68 -15.91 12.97 -25.17
C HIS A 68 -15.19 11.74 -25.70
N GLY A 69 -14.37 11.11 -24.86
CA GLY A 69 -13.57 9.95 -25.24
C GLY A 69 -14.40 8.69 -25.47
N PHE A 70 -15.28 8.31 -24.54
CA PHE A 70 -15.98 7.03 -24.58
C PHE A 70 -17.49 7.18 -24.87
N ALA A 71 -17.93 8.37 -25.26
CA ALA A 71 -19.27 8.59 -25.79
C ALA A 71 -19.44 7.99 -27.19
N SER A 72 -20.64 8.07 -27.76
CA SER A 72 -21.00 7.45 -29.04
C SER A 72 -20.23 8.02 -30.24
N THR A 73 -19.72 9.24 -30.15
CA THR A 73 -18.88 9.89 -31.16
C THR A 73 -17.38 9.82 -30.83
N GLY A 74 -17.01 9.17 -29.73
CA GLY A 74 -15.65 9.11 -29.23
C GLY A 74 -14.82 7.99 -29.87
N PHE A 75 -13.93 7.39 -29.07
CA PHE A 75 -13.06 6.28 -29.45
C PHE A 75 -13.80 5.16 -30.16
N VAL A 76 -13.22 4.72 -31.28
CA VAL A 76 -13.68 3.60 -32.06
C VAL A 76 -12.86 2.38 -31.67
N LEU A 77 -13.54 1.28 -31.34
CA LEU A 77 -12.91 -0.02 -31.14
C LEU A 77 -12.90 -0.79 -32.45
N LEU A 78 -11.72 -1.27 -32.84
CA LEU A 78 -11.49 -2.00 -34.06
C LEU A 78 -10.90 -3.38 -33.73
N HIS A 79 -11.45 -4.44 -34.30
CA HIS A 79 -10.94 -5.81 -34.19
C HIS A 79 -10.04 -6.11 -35.40
N GLU A 80 -8.83 -6.60 -35.14
CA GLU A 80 -7.90 -7.07 -36.17
C GLU A 80 -8.01 -8.59 -36.34
N LYS A 81 -8.50 -9.00 -37.51
CA LYS A 81 -8.64 -10.40 -37.89
C LYS A 81 -7.28 -11.05 -38.16
N ALA A 82 -7.28 -12.38 -38.20
CA ALA A 82 -6.07 -13.17 -38.45
C ALA A 82 -5.41 -12.90 -39.81
N ASP A 83 -6.17 -12.42 -40.80
CA ASP A 83 -5.67 -12.02 -42.13
C ASP A 83 -5.17 -10.56 -42.18
N GLY A 84 -5.25 -9.83 -41.06
CA GLY A 84 -4.86 -8.42 -40.94
C GLY A 84 -5.94 -7.42 -41.34
N ASP A 85 -7.14 -7.88 -41.71
CA ASP A 85 -8.31 -7.02 -41.93
C ASP A 85 -8.79 -6.41 -40.62
N ILE A 86 -9.42 -5.24 -40.70
CA ILE A 86 -9.89 -4.49 -39.54
C ILE A 86 -11.39 -4.26 -39.64
N GLU A 87 -12.12 -4.68 -38.61
CA GLU A 87 -13.56 -4.47 -38.50
C GLU A 87 -13.91 -3.60 -37.29
N LYS A 88 -14.89 -2.71 -37.47
CA LYS A 88 -15.41 -1.91 -36.35
C LYS A 88 -16.26 -2.80 -35.44
N VAL A 89 -15.98 -2.74 -34.14
CA VAL A 89 -16.80 -3.37 -33.11
C VAL A 89 -17.90 -2.40 -32.70
N GLU A 90 -19.15 -2.82 -32.77
CA GLU A 90 -20.27 -2.01 -32.31
C GLU A 90 -20.36 -2.03 -30.77
N ILE A 91 -20.36 -0.83 -30.18
CA ILE A 91 -20.40 -0.62 -28.74
C ILE A 91 -21.78 -0.06 -28.38
N ASP A 92 -22.43 -0.68 -27.40
CA ASP A 92 -23.68 -0.17 -26.87
C ASP A 92 -23.43 1.04 -25.96
N HIS A 93 -23.89 2.20 -26.41
CA HIS A 93 -23.88 3.46 -25.65
C HIS A 93 -25.24 3.79 -25.04
N SER A 94 -26.22 2.89 -25.12
CA SER A 94 -27.50 3.04 -24.44
C SER A 94 -27.31 2.96 -22.92
N GLY A 95 -28.09 3.74 -22.17
CA GLY A 95 -28.03 3.74 -20.71
C GLY A 95 -26.84 4.49 -20.08
N LEU A 96 -26.07 5.25 -20.87
CA LEU A 96 -25.10 6.19 -20.29
C LEU A 96 -25.82 7.22 -19.41
N VAL A 97 -25.39 7.33 -18.16
CA VAL A 97 -25.90 8.34 -17.23
C VAL A 97 -25.23 9.66 -17.57
N LEU A 98 -26.04 10.67 -17.89
CA LEU A 98 -25.54 12.04 -18.06
C LEU A 98 -24.83 12.47 -16.78
N LEU A 99 -23.54 12.79 -16.91
CA LEU A 99 -22.75 13.31 -15.80
C LEU A 99 -23.28 14.69 -15.39
N PRO A 100 -23.08 15.12 -14.13
CA PRO A 100 -23.49 16.47 -13.70
C PRO A 100 -22.97 17.58 -14.61
N GLU A 101 -21.75 17.40 -15.14
CA GLU A 101 -21.08 18.28 -16.11
C GLU A 101 -21.80 18.39 -17.46
N GLU A 102 -22.67 17.43 -17.79
CA GLU A 102 -23.49 17.43 -19.01
C GLU A 102 -24.90 18.00 -18.78
N LYS A 103 -25.31 18.22 -17.53
CA LYS A 103 -26.69 18.61 -17.17
C LYS A 103 -26.91 20.12 -17.14
N GLY A 104 -25.86 20.92 -17.21
CA GLY A 104 -25.95 22.38 -17.07
C GLY A 104 -24.72 23.10 -17.62
N PRO A 105 -24.74 24.43 -17.56
CA PRO A 105 -23.62 25.23 -18.00
C PRO A 105 -22.35 24.95 -17.18
N LEU A 106 -21.22 24.79 -17.86
CA LEU A 106 -19.93 24.60 -17.20
C LEU A 106 -19.44 25.94 -16.64
N VAL A 107 -19.69 26.20 -15.37
CA VAL A 107 -19.11 27.35 -14.65
C VAL A 107 -17.69 27.00 -14.24
N VAL A 108 -16.74 27.85 -14.63
CA VAL A 108 -15.30 27.67 -14.38
C VAL A 108 -14.97 27.90 -12.91
N GLY A 109 -14.28 26.94 -12.33
CA GLY A 109 -13.80 26.96 -10.96
C GLY A 109 -12.77 25.86 -10.70
N ALA A 110 -12.10 25.93 -9.55
CA ALA A 110 -11.01 25.01 -9.20
C ALA A 110 -11.46 23.53 -9.02
N GLY A 111 -12.77 23.29 -8.90
CA GLY A 111 -13.35 21.96 -8.69
C GLY A 111 -13.85 21.25 -9.96
N ASN A 112 -13.76 21.87 -11.14
CA ASN A 112 -14.18 21.20 -12.37
C ASN A 112 -13.19 20.11 -12.76
N TYR A 113 -13.64 18.86 -12.76
CA TYR A 113 -12.84 17.78 -13.31
C TYR A 113 -12.67 17.96 -14.82
N PHE A 114 -11.51 17.57 -15.36
CA PHE A 114 -11.24 17.57 -16.79
C PHE A 114 -11.34 18.96 -17.48
N LEU A 115 -11.31 20.05 -16.70
CA LEU A 115 -11.07 21.40 -17.19
C LEU A 115 -9.56 21.64 -17.24
N TRP A 116 -9.03 21.81 -18.45
CA TRP A 116 -7.60 21.90 -18.71
C TRP A 116 -7.20 23.32 -19.06
N GLN A 117 -6.13 23.81 -18.45
CA GLN A 117 -5.45 25.04 -18.87
C GLN A 117 -4.14 24.69 -19.56
N LEU A 118 -3.95 25.13 -20.80
CA LEU A 118 -2.75 24.85 -21.59
C LEU A 118 -2.13 26.16 -22.13
N ALA A 119 -0.91 26.43 -21.67
CA ALA A 119 -0.07 27.45 -22.29
C ALA A 119 0.58 26.90 -23.58
N PRO A 120 1.11 27.79 -24.46
CA PRO A 120 1.78 27.36 -25.69
C PRO A 120 2.90 26.35 -25.40
N GLY A 121 2.95 25.27 -26.19
CA GLY A 121 3.94 24.20 -26.05
C GLY A 121 3.78 23.31 -24.80
N LYS A 122 2.77 23.54 -23.95
CA LYS A 122 2.54 22.75 -22.72
C LYS A 122 1.60 21.57 -22.97
N GLU A 123 1.71 20.60 -22.08
CA GLU A 123 0.90 19.39 -22.07
C GLU A 123 0.42 19.05 -20.66
N THR A 124 -0.66 18.28 -20.59
CA THR A 124 -1.19 17.67 -19.37
C THR A 124 -1.37 16.18 -19.60
N THR A 125 -1.17 15.38 -18.55
CA THR A 125 -1.30 13.92 -18.61
C THR A 125 -2.23 13.44 -17.51
N PHE A 126 -3.11 12.50 -17.84
CA PHE A 126 -4.06 11.90 -16.92
C PHE A 126 -4.41 10.49 -17.36
N VAL A 127 -5.02 9.71 -16.45
CA VAL A 127 -5.38 8.31 -16.70
C VAL A 127 -6.88 8.15 -16.60
N ALA A 128 -7.47 7.40 -17.53
CA ALA A 128 -8.81 6.87 -17.40
C ALA A 128 -8.83 5.36 -17.67
N THR A 129 -9.75 4.66 -17.04
CA THR A 129 -9.91 3.21 -17.24
C THR A 129 -10.83 2.95 -18.42
N LEU A 130 -10.49 1.98 -19.27
CA LEU A 130 -11.38 1.54 -20.35
C LEU A 130 -12.73 1.09 -19.76
N PRO A 131 -13.85 1.64 -20.24
CA PRO A 131 -15.15 1.29 -19.66
C PRO A 131 -15.55 -0.16 -19.94
N GLU A 132 -16.34 -0.73 -19.03
CA GLU A 132 -16.75 -2.14 -19.11
C GLU A 132 -17.44 -2.52 -20.43
N ARG A 133 -18.18 -1.59 -21.06
CA ARG A 133 -18.84 -1.82 -22.35
C ARG A 133 -17.86 -2.13 -23.49
N PHE A 134 -16.66 -1.54 -23.45
CA PHE A 134 -15.59 -1.85 -24.40
C PHE A 134 -14.88 -3.15 -24.03
N GLN A 135 -14.75 -3.45 -22.74
CA GLN A 135 -14.04 -4.63 -22.26
C GLN A 135 -14.85 -5.93 -22.44
N LYS A 136 -16.18 -5.88 -22.26
CA LYS A 136 -17.07 -7.05 -22.35
C LYS A 136 -17.19 -7.65 -23.74
N VAL A 137 -17.00 -6.84 -24.80
CA VAL A 137 -17.08 -7.30 -26.19
C VAL A 137 -15.82 -8.01 -26.68
N LEU A 138 -14.74 -7.98 -25.89
CA LEU A 138 -13.44 -8.52 -26.29
C LEU A 138 -13.43 -10.05 -26.20
N VAL A 139 -12.83 -10.69 -27.20
CA VAL A 139 -12.59 -12.14 -27.23
C VAL A 139 -11.15 -12.44 -26.85
N THR A 140 -10.98 -13.41 -25.96
CA THR A 140 -9.68 -13.82 -25.44
C THR A 140 -8.79 -14.34 -26.57
N GLY A 141 -7.56 -13.82 -26.68
CA GLY A 141 -6.60 -14.18 -27.70
C GLY A 141 -6.60 -13.28 -28.94
N GLU A 142 -7.64 -12.46 -29.14
CA GLU A 142 -7.77 -11.57 -30.29
C GLU A 142 -7.10 -10.20 -30.07
N ARG A 143 -6.84 -9.49 -31.17
CA ARG A 143 -6.13 -8.21 -31.19
C ARG A 143 -7.09 -7.08 -31.56
N TYR A 144 -7.01 -5.98 -30.81
CA TYR A 144 -7.88 -4.83 -30.98
C TYR A 144 -7.09 -3.53 -31.00
N HIS A 145 -7.68 -2.51 -31.61
CA HIS A 145 -7.18 -1.16 -31.67
C HIS A 145 -8.24 -0.19 -31.16
N LEU A 146 -7.85 0.71 -30.26
CA LEU A 146 -8.70 1.80 -29.81
C LEU A 146 -8.20 3.08 -30.48
N VAL A 147 -9.02 3.68 -31.35
CA VAL A 147 -8.62 4.79 -32.23
C VAL A 147 -9.43 6.03 -31.90
N TRP A 148 -8.76 7.16 -31.70
CA TRP A 148 -9.42 8.45 -31.59
C TRP A 148 -9.79 8.97 -32.98
N PRO A 149 -11.08 9.13 -33.31
CA PRO A 149 -11.49 9.60 -34.64
C PRO A 149 -11.28 11.11 -34.83
N GLY A 150 -11.09 11.87 -33.75
CA GLY A 150 -11.02 13.32 -33.79
C GLY A 150 -12.39 13.98 -33.72
N ASN A 151 -12.54 14.97 -32.84
CA ASN A 151 -13.80 15.68 -32.61
C ASN A 151 -13.59 17.19 -32.40
N GLU A 152 -14.66 17.96 -32.56
CA GLU A 152 -14.73 19.35 -32.11
C GLU A 152 -14.83 19.39 -30.57
N ILE A 153 -14.15 20.37 -29.97
CA ILE A 153 -14.25 20.72 -28.56
C ILE A 153 -15.09 22.00 -28.48
N ASP A 154 -16.33 21.86 -28.04
CA ASP A 154 -17.31 22.94 -28.00
C ASP A 154 -17.08 23.92 -26.84
N GLN A 155 -16.46 23.45 -25.75
CA GLN A 155 -16.28 24.18 -24.50
C GLN A 155 -14.80 24.53 -24.29
N TRP A 156 -14.42 25.73 -24.72
CA TRP A 156 -13.06 26.27 -24.56
C TRP A 156 -13.05 27.80 -24.56
N GLU A 157 -12.00 28.45 -24.08
CA GLU A 157 -11.81 29.92 -24.19
C GLU A 157 -10.33 30.29 -24.11
N TRP A 158 -9.97 31.47 -24.63
CA TRP A 158 -8.65 32.06 -24.42
C TRP A 158 -8.52 32.66 -23.02
N GLY A 159 -7.42 32.38 -22.34
CA GLY A 159 -7.13 32.85 -21.00
C GLY A 159 -6.82 31.70 -20.04
N THR A 160 -6.89 32.03 -18.75
CA THR A 160 -6.60 31.13 -17.64
C THR A 160 -7.87 30.80 -16.87
N ILE A 161 -7.83 29.70 -16.10
CA ILE A 161 -8.92 29.34 -15.18
C ILE A 161 -9.19 30.49 -14.21
N SER A 162 -8.14 31.16 -13.73
CA SER A 162 -8.28 32.30 -12.81
C SER A 162 -9.06 33.46 -13.42
N GLU A 163 -8.80 33.81 -14.69
CA GLU A 163 -9.49 34.92 -15.38
C GLU A 163 -10.96 34.62 -15.67
N HIS A 164 -11.30 33.34 -15.83
CA HIS A 164 -12.65 32.88 -16.10
C HIS A 164 -13.40 32.37 -14.87
N THR A 165 -12.84 32.50 -13.67
CA THR A 165 -13.50 32.02 -12.44
C THR A 165 -14.92 32.59 -12.32
N ASP A 166 -15.88 31.71 -11.99
CA ASP A 166 -17.32 31.99 -11.88
C ASP A 166 -18.00 32.40 -13.20
N GLN A 167 -17.31 32.30 -14.34
CA GLN A 167 -17.88 32.51 -15.66
C GLN A 167 -18.31 31.18 -16.29
N GLU A 168 -19.38 31.23 -17.06
CA GLU A 168 -19.83 30.10 -17.86
C GLU A 168 -18.97 29.94 -19.11
N LEU A 169 -18.42 28.75 -19.30
CA LEU A 169 -17.74 28.37 -20.54
C LEU A 169 -18.79 28.05 -21.60
N THR A 170 -19.19 29.06 -22.36
CA THR A 170 -20.26 28.96 -23.36
C THR A 170 -19.91 27.97 -24.46
N SER A 171 -20.84 27.06 -24.74
CA SER A 171 -20.75 26.13 -25.87
C SER A 171 -21.12 26.85 -27.16
N ARG A 172 -20.37 26.58 -28.23
CA ARG A 172 -20.69 27.11 -29.57
C ARG A 172 -22.09 26.71 -30.05
N SER A 173 -22.54 25.50 -29.71
CA SER A 173 -23.80 24.92 -30.17
C SER A 173 -25.05 25.46 -29.45
N ALA A 174 -24.89 26.22 -28.36
CA ALA A 174 -26.01 26.71 -27.55
C ALA A 174 -26.76 27.91 -28.18
N ASP A 175 -26.08 28.75 -28.99
CA ASP A 175 -26.59 30.11 -29.25
C ASP A 175 -27.07 30.36 -30.68
N GLY A 176 -26.86 29.44 -31.63
CA GLY A 176 -27.26 29.57 -33.05
C GLY A 176 -26.68 30.79 -33.81
N LYS A 177 -25.96 31.68 -33.13
CA LYS A 177 -25.35 32.94 -33.59
C LYS A 177 -23.89 33.08 -33.15
N SER A 178 -23.29 32.04 -32.58
CA SER A 178 -21.96 32.10 -31.98
C SER A 178 -20.87 32.35 -33.05
N THR A 179 -20.09 33.40 -32.86
CA THR A 179 -18.87 33.71 -33.64
C THR A 179 -17.64 32.95 -33.12
N LYS A 180 -17.81 32.03 -32.16
CA LYS A 180 -16.74 31.28 -31.53
C LYS A 180 -16.05 30.36 -32.55
N LEU A 181 -14.72 30.36 -32.52
CA LEU A 181 -13.89 29.58 -33.44
C LEU A 181 -14.03 28.08 -33.17
N LYS A 182 -13.84 27.28 -34.22
CA LYS A 182 -13.88 25.82 -34.16
C LYS A 182 -12.59 25.31 -33.51
N LEU A 183 -12.66 24.75 -32.31
CA LEU A 183 -11.51 24.05 -31.73
C LEU A 183 -11.60 22.57 -32.06
N ASN A 184 -10.65 22.06 -32.83
CA ASN A 184 -10.60 20.65 -33.19
C ASN A 184 -9.52 19.94 -32.39
N LEU A 185 -9.83 18.74 -31.89
CA LEU A 185 -8.85 17.78 -31.41
C LEU A 185 -8.66 16.71 -32.49
N PRO A 186 -7.56 16.74 -33.26
CA PRO A 186 -7.35 15.84 -34.39
C PRO A 186 -7.35 14.36 -33.99
N GLY A 187 -7.89 13.54 -34.87
CA GLY A 187 -7.87 12.08 -34.82
C GLY A 187 -6.55 11.48 -35.27
N GLY A 188 -6.41 10.17 -35.05
CA GLY A 188 -5.19 9.42 -35.37
C GLY A 188 -4.53 8.72 -34.18
N PRO A 189 -4.50 9.32 -32.97
CA PRO A 189 -3.97 8.66 -31.78
C PRO A 189 -4.66 7.32 -31.56
N SER A 190 -3.86 6.27 -31.33
CA SER A 190 -4.38 4.91 -31.17
C SER A 190 -3.49 4.06 -30.27
N ILE A 191 -4.09 3.05 -29.66
CA ILE A 191 -3.38 1.99 -28.94
C ILE A 191 -3.81 0.63 -29.49
N SER A 192 -2.87 -0.32 -29.53
CA SER A 192 -3.13 -1.71 -29.92
C SER A 192 -2.91 -2.62 -28.72
N PHE A 193 -3.84 -3.53 -28.47
CA PHE A 193 -3.72 -4.49 -27.39
C PHE A 193 -4.29 -5.86 -27.77
N LYS A 194 -3.78 -6.89 -27.10
CA LYS A 194 -4.34 -8.25 -27.17
C LYS A 194 -5.19 -8.50 -25.93
N ALA A 195 -6.40 -9.02 -26.11
CA ALA A 195 -7.25 -9.40 -25.00
C ALA A 195 -6.81 -10.74 -24.42
N GLU A 196 -6.64 -10.80 -23.10
CA GLU A 196 -6.12 -11.96 -22.38
C GLU A 196 -6.95 -12.24 -21.13
N GLU A 197 -6.87 -13.47 -20.66
CA GLU A 197 -7.38 -13.87 -19.35
C GLU A 197 -6.22 -14.09 -18.39
N GLU A 198 -6.48 -13.83 -17.13
CA GLU A 198 -5.52 -14.09 -16.07
C GLU A 198 -5.26 -15.59 -15.95
N SER A 199 -3.98 -15.97 -15.88
CA SER A 199 -3.57 -17.37 -15.77
C SER A 199 -4.13 -18.07 -14.54
N GLU A 200 -4.20 -17.36 -13.42
CA GLU A 200 -4.85 -17.79 -12.18
C GLU A 200 -6.17 -17.03 -12.02
N PRO A 201 -7.35 -17.66 -12.18
CA PRO A 201 -8.63 -16.99 -12.00
C PRO A 201 -8.87 -16.66 -10.52
N TRP A 202 -9.47 -15.50 -10.24
CA TRP A 202 -9.84 -15.15 -8.87
C TRP A 202 -11.02 -16.01 -8.38
N PRO A 203 -10.90 -16.81 -7.31
CA PRO A 203 -11.88 -17.86 -6.99
C PRO A 203 -13.32 -17.39 -6.78
N VAL A 204 -13.50 -16.15 -6.30
CA VAL A 204 -14.82 -15.57 -6.03
C VAL A 204 -15.32 -14.64 -7.12
N ARG A 205 -14.64 -14.60 -8.28
CA ARG A 205 -14.91 -13.65 -9.37
C ARG A 205 -16.38 -13.62 -9.77
N ALA A 206 -16.93 -14.76 -10.18
CA ALA A 206 -18.30 -14.83 -10.69
C ALA A 206 -19.36 -14.36 -9.66
N MET A 207 -19.14 -14.70 -8.38
CA MET A 207 -20.02 -14.29 -7.28
C MET A 207 -19.94 -12.78 -7.04
N ARG A 208 -18.73 -12.22 -7.03
CA ARG A 208 -18.52 -10.77 -6.82
C ARG A 208 -19.08 -9.96 -7.96
N GLU A 209 -18.78 -10.33 -9.21
CA GLU A 209 -19.31 -9.64 -10.39
C GLU A 209 -20.83 -9.57 -10.39
N LYS A 210 -21.52 -10.67 -10.04
CA LYS A 210 -22.98 -10.68 -9.90
C LYS A 210 -23.50 -9.73 -8.81
N LYS A 211 -22.72 -9.51 -7.75
CA LYS A 211 -23.10 -8.71 -6.58
C LYS A 211 -22.83 -7.22 -6.76
N ILE A 212 -21.66 -6.86 -7.32
CA ILE A 212 -21.16 -5.48 -7.34
C ILE A 212 -20.95 -4.92 -8.76
N GLY A 213 -21.19 -5.72 -9.80
CA GLY A 213 -20.97 -5.34 -11.19
C GLY A 213 -19.54 -5.60 -11.66
N PHE A 214 -19.36 -5.52 -12.98
CA PHE A 214 -18.13 -5.90 -13.67
C PHE A 214 -16.96 -4.97 -13.33
N ALA A 215 -17.13 -3.65 -13.47
CA ALA A 215 -16.06 -2.70 -13.18
C ALA A 215 -15.56 -2.77 -11.72
N ALA A 216 -16.48 -2.89 -10.76
CA ALA A 216 -16.12 -2.99 -9.34
C ALA A 216 -15.44 -4.33 -9.01
N ALA A 217 -15.88 -5.43 -9.63
CA ALA A 217 -15.21 -6.72 -9.49
C ALA A 217 -13.79 -6.71 -10.06
N ASN A 218 -13.54 -6.00 -11.17
CA ASN A 218 -12.19 -5.83 -11.73
C ASN A 218 -11.25 -5.17 -10.72
N LEU A 219 -11.70 -4.09 -10.06
CA LEU A 219 -10.89 -3.40 -9.06
C LEU A 219 -10.62 -4.27 -7.82
N GLU A 220 -11.59 -5.08 -7.38
CA GLU A 220 -11.36 -6.01 -6.26
C GLU A 220 -10.40 -7.13 -6.62
N GLU A 221 -10.48 -7.64 -7.85
CA GLU A 221 -9.56 -8.65 -8.36
C GLU A 221 -8.13 -8.12 -8.42
N GLU A 222 -7.93 -6.89 -8.93
CA GLU A 222 -6.63 -6.22 -8.94
C GLU A 222 -6.04 -6.12 -7.52
N LYS A 223 -6.85 -5.66 -6.55
CA LYS A 223 -6.43 -5.59 -5.15
C LYS A 223 -6.08 -6.96 -4.58
N TRP A 224 -6.85 -8.00 -4.93
CA TRP A 224 -6.54 -9.37 -4.52
C TRP A 224 -5.20 -9.83 -5.10
N ARG A 225 -4.93 -9.59 -6.38
CA ARG A 225 -3.64 -9.94 -7.03
C ARG A 225 -2.47 -9.19 -6.41
N GLN A 226 -2.62 -7.90 -6.14
CA GLN A 226 -1.60 -7.10 -5.45
C GLN A 226 -1.28 -7.69 -4.07
N ARG A 227 -2.29 -8.12 -3.31
CA ARG A 227 -2.09 -8.81 -2.02
C ARG A 227 -1.36 -10.14 -2.19
N GLN A 228 -1.68 -10.95 -3.21
CA GLN A 228 -0.95 -12.20 -3.49
C GLN A 228 0.50 -11.93 -3.85
N GLN A 229 0.77 -10.90 -4.66
CA GLN A 229 2.13 -10.55 -5.03
C GLN A 229 2.92 -10.01 -3.84
N LYS A 230 2.30 -9.19 -2.98
CA LYS A 230 2.90 -8.74 -1.72
C LYS A 230 3.26 -9.92 -0.82
N LYS A 231 2.33 -10.87 -0.59
CA LYS A 231 2.59 -12.10 0.16
C LYS A 231 3.73 -12.92 -0.44
N LYS A 232 3.78 -13.08 -1.78
CA LYS A 232 4.87 -13.79 -2.47
C LYS A 232 6.21 -13.09 -2.30
N ARG A 233 6.26 -11.75 -2.40
CA ARG A 233 7.49 -10.97 -2.16
C ARG A 233 7.94 -11.08 -0.71
N GLU A 234 7.03 -10.90 0.24
CA GLU A 234 7.31 -11.09 1.66
C GLU A 234 7.79 -12.51 1.96
N GLN A 235 7.26 -13.53 1.28
CA GLN A 235 7.70 -14.92 1.44
C GLN A 235 9.05 -15.20 0.77
N ALA A 236 9.36 -14.55 -0.35
CA ALA A 236 10.64 -14.67 -1.06
C ALA A 236 11.77 -13.91 -0.34
N ASP A 237 11.44 -12.75 0.24
CA ASP A 237 12.35 -11.90 1.01
C ASP A 237 12.34 -12.25 2.50
N ARG A 238 11.62 -13.29 2.94
CA ARG A 238 11.68 -13.76 4.34
C ARG A 238 13.13 -14.18 4.62
N PRO A 239 13.90 -13.44 5.44
CA PRO A 239 15.15 -14.00 5.94
C PRO A 239 14.80 -15.31 6.63
N SER A 240 15.65 -16.33 6.46
CA SER A 240 15.63 -17.51 7.34
C SER A 240 15.47 -16.98 8.76
N SER A 241 14.47 -17.49 9.50
CA SER A 241 14.25 -17.09 10.89
C SER A 241 15.61 -17.06 11.59
N PRO A 242 16.04 -15.91 12.13
CA PRO A 242 17.35 -15.83 12.75
C PRO A 242 17.44 -16.88 13.85
N LYS A 243 18.63 -17.46 13.96
CA LYS A 243 18.87 -18.48 14.97
C LYS A 243 18.53 -17.92 16.36
N PRO A 244 18.00 -18.75 17.27
CA PRO A 244 17.82 -18.35 18.65
C PRO A 244 19.16 -17.85 19.22
N ILE A 245 19.11 -16.84 20.08
CA ILE A 245 20.30 -16.38 20.80
C ILE A 245 20.69 -17.46 21.81
N GLU A 246 21.93 -17.91 21.73
CA GLU A 246 22.45 -19.02 22.51
C GLU A 246 23.06 -18.53 23.82
N ALA A 247 23.02 -19.37 24.86
CA ALA A 247 23.63 -19.04 26.16
C ALA A 247 25.15 -18.80 26.07
N SER A 248 25.82 -19.34 25.04
CA SER A 248 27.24 -19.13 24.75
C SER A 248 27.57 -17.70 24.29
N GLU A 249 26.57 -16.89 23.92
CA GLU A 249 26.76 -15.49 23.51
C GLU A 249 26.88 -14.53 24.72
N ARG A 250 26.68 -15.02 25.94
CA ARG A 250 26.83 -14.23 27.17
C ARG A 250 28.27 -13.78 27.37
N ALA A 251 28.43 -12.53 27.82
CA ALA A 251 29.70 -12.07 28.35
C ALA A 251 29.96 -12.73 29.72
N PRO A 252 31.16 -13.27 29.99
CA PRO A 252 31.48 -13.90 31.27
C PRO A 252 31.28 -13.00 32.48
N GLU A 253 31.47 -11.69 32.29
CA GLU A 253 31.35 -10.66 33.34
C GLU A 253 29.92 -10.11 33.53
N ALA A 254 28.94 -10.57 32.74
CA ALA A 254 27.56 -10.09 32.82
C ALA A 254 26.69 -10.97 33.74
N PRO A 255 25.62 -10.42 34.35
CA PRO A 255 24.62 -11.19 35.08
C PRO A 255 23.98 -12.28 34.21
N VAL A 256 23.52 -13.36 34.84
CA VAL A 256 22.89 -14.48 34.16
C VAL A 256 21.38 -14.42 34.34
N LEU A 257 20.66 -14.04 33.29
CA LEU A 257 19.20 -14.09 33.24
C LEU A 257 18.69 -15.27 32.42
N SER A 258 17.57 -15.86 32.82
CA SER A 258 16.83 -16.89 32.07
C SER A 258 15.37 -16.48 31.90
N VAL A 259 14.70 -17.02 30.86
CA VAL A 259 13.28 -16.76 30.59
C VAL A 259 12.52 -18.09 30.53
N LYS A 260 11.39 -18.14 31.21
CA LYS A 260 10.40 -19.22 31.11
C LYS A 260 9.05 -18.67 30.66
N LEU A 261 8.41 -19.38 29.75
CA LEU A 261 7.08 -19.06 29.24
C LEU A 261 6.08 -20.05 29.81
N GLN A 262 4.91 -19.54 30.21
CA GLN A 262 3.81 -20.38 30.67
C GLN A 262 2.49 -19.94 30.04
N LEU A 263 1.74 -20.92 29.56
CA LEU A 263 0.40 -20.77 29.01
C LEU A 263 -0.30 -22.15 29.13
N PRO A 264 -1.62 -22.20 29.32
CA PRO A 264 -2.37 -23.43 29.15
C PRO A 264 -2.11 -24.07 27.77
N SER A 265 -2.06 -25.40 27.72
CA SER A 265 -1.89 -26.15 26.46
C SER A 265 -3.10 -26.03 25.54
N GLU A 266 -4.27 -25.69 26.08
CA GLU A 266 -5.52 -25.46 25.36
C GLU A 266 -5.99 -24.03 25.63
N VAL A 267 -6.21 -23.25 24.57
CA VAL A 267 -6.65 -21.85 24.68
C VAL A 267 -7.88 -21.61 23.81
N PRO A 268 -8.84 -20.79 24.26
CA PRO A 268 -10.07 -20.57 23.53
C PRO A 268 -9.83 -19.76 22.25
N LYS A 269 -10.54 -20.10 21.17
CA LYS A 269 -10.50 -19.31 19.92
C LYS A 269 -10.87 -17.84 20.14
N ILE A 270 -11.86 -17.57 20.99
CA ILE A 270 -12.37 -16.23 21.27
C ILE A 270 -12.08 -15.87 22.72
N GLY A 271 -11.51 -14.69 22.94
CA GLY A 271 -11.19 -14.18 24.27
C GLY A 271 -9.74 -13.76 24.38
N ILE A 272 -9.31 -13.47 25.60
CA ILE A 272 -7.95 -13.01 25.89
C ILE A 272 -7.00 -14.21 25.99
N ILE A 273 -5.85 -14.12 25.36
CA ILE A 273 -4.74 -15.07 25.52
C ILE A 273 -3.51 -14.30 25.98
N ASP A 274 -3.14 -14.51 27.24
CA ASP A 274 -1.99 -13.90 27.89
C ASP A 274 -0.94 -14.97 28.20
N VAL A 275 0.26 -14.82 27.65
CA VAL A 275 1.41 -15.68 27.95
C VAL A 275 2.14 -15.09 29.15
N GLU A 276 2.32 -15.87 30.21
CA GLU A 276 3.15 -15.47 31.34
C GLU A 276 4.62 -15.60 30.95
N VAL A 277 5.36 -14.50 31.08
CA VAL A 277 6.82 -14.45 30.85
C VAL A 277 7.49 -14.23 32.19
N LYS A 278 8.30 -15.20 32.62
CA LYS A 278 9.04 -15.16 33.88
C LYS A 278 10.53 -15.04 33.60
N VAL A 279 11.13 -13.92 33.99
CA VAL A 279 12.56 -13.65 33.91
C VAL A 279 13.20 -13.93 35.27
N THR A 280 14.21 -14.78 35.33
CA THR A 280 14.88 -15.19 36.59
C THR A 280 16.34 -14.78 36.56
N TYR A 281 16.83 -14.21 37.66
CA TYR A 281 18.26 -13.96 37.85
C TYR A 281 18.92 -15.17 38.54
N GLU A 282 19.76 -15.90 37.82
CA GLU A 282 20.27 -17.23 38.24
C GLU A 282 21.51 -17.16 39.16
N ALA A 283 21.96 -15.96 39.53
CA ALA A 283 23.28 -15.71 40.13
C ALA A 283 24.45 -15.88 39.14
N MET A 284 25.58 -15.27 39.47
CA MET A 284 26.84 -15.43 38.75
C MET A 284 27.74 -16.31 39.62
N ASP A 285 28.25 -17.41 39.07
CA ASP A 285 29.30 -18.20 39.74
C ASP A 285 30.59 -17.37 39.72
N HIS A 286 30.76 -16.49 40.70
CA HIS A 286 32.03 -15.82 40.92
C HIS A 286 32.96 -16.77 41.67
N ASP A 287 34.19 -16.91 41.19
CA ASP A 287 35.29 -17.59 41.90
C ASP A 287 35.54 -16.89 43.25
N GLY A 288 34.85 -17.33 44.30
CA GLY A 288 35.19 -17.10 45.70
C GLY A 288 34.52 -15.90 46.42
N GLU A 289 33.74 -16.25 47.44
CA GLU A 289 33.48 -15.54 48.71
C GLU A 289 32.51 -14.35 48.81
N GLN A 290 31.93 -13.80 47.73
CA GLN A 290 30.81 -12.84 47.88
C GLN A 290 29.54 -13.31 47.14
N PRO A 291 28.36 -13.29 47.80
CA PRO A 291 27.10 -13.53 47.11
C PRO A 291 26.89 -12.44 46.06
N ALA A 292 26.45 -12.84 44.86
CA ALA A 292 26.17 -11.90 43.80
C ALA A 292 25.17 -10.82 44.27
N GLY A 293 25.49 -9.56 43.99
CA GLY A 293 24.65 -8.42 44.38
C GLY A 293 23.33 -8.39 43.60
N PRO A 294 22.36 -7.56 44.02
CA PRO A 294 21.21 -7.27 43.17
C PRO A 294 21.65 -6.65 41.85
N ILE A 295 20.83 -6.83 40.82
CA ILE A 295 20.96 -6.15 39.53
C ILE A 295 19.71 -5.31 39.29
N THR A 296 19.86 -4.18 38.59
CA THR A 296 18.73 -3.41 38.06
C THR A 296 18.85 -3.34 36.54
N PHE A 297 17.77 -3.64 35.83
CA PHE A 297 17.80 -3.68 34.36
C PHE A 297 16.52 -3.14 33.74
N HIS A 298 16.63 -2.72 32.49
CA HIS A 298 15.52 -2.21 31.70
C HIS A 298 14.71 -3.37 31.07
N THR A 299 13.38 -3.30 31.20
CA THR A 299 12.46 -4.41 30.90
C THR A 299 11.74 -4.29 29.56
N HIS A 300 11.81 -3.15 28.88
CA HIS A 300 11.08 -2.88 27.63
C HIS A 300 11.28 -3.98 26.57
N LEU A 301 12.48 -4.55 26.52
CA LEU A 301 12.85 -5.59 25.57
C LEU A 301 12.16 -6.94 25.79
N PHE A 302 11.51 -7.15 26.94
CA PHE A 302 10.65 -8.31 27.20
C PHE A 302 9.18 -8.04 26.88
N ASN A 303 8.80 -6.77 26.68
CA ASN A 303 7.43 -6.37 26.32
C ASN A 303 7.25 -6.31 24.79
N ASP A 304 8.06 -5.50 24.11
CA ASP A 304 7.76 -5.04 22.75
C ASP A 304 8.86 -5.32 21.73
N ALA A 305 9.95 -5.98 22.13
CA ALA A 305 10.96 -6.38 21.16
C ALA A 305 10.41 -7.52 20.30
N ASP A 306 9.74 -7.21 19.20
CA ASP A 306 9.57 -8.14 18.07
C ASP A 306 10.43 -7.62 16.92
N SER A 307 11.74 -7.51 17.16
CA SER A 307 12.68 -7.18 16.10
C SER A 307 12.94 -8.41 15.23
N PRO A 308 13.47 -8.24 14.00
CA PRO A 308 13.84 -9.38 13.16
C PRO A 308 14.71 -10.40 13.90
N HIS A 309 15.62 -9.97 14.78
CA HIS A 309 16.65 -10.80 15.43
C HIS A 309 16.34 -11.21 16.87
N GLU A 310 15.67 -10.37 17.65
CA GLU A 310 15.42 -10.57 19.08
C GLU A 310 13.91 -10.70 19.34
N GLY A 311 13.53 -11.19 20.52
CA GLY A 311 12.12 -11.15 20.93
C GLY A 311 11.32 -12.41 20.74
N PHE A 312 10.01 -12.29 20.59
CA PHE A 312 9.11 -13.44 20.56
C PHE A 312 8.87 -13.95 19.13
N ARG A 313 8.60 -15.26 19.01
CA ARG A 313 8.36 -15.92 17.73
C ARG A 313 7.14 -16.83 17.86
N LEU A 314 6.20 -16.65 16.95
CA LEU A 314 5.04 -17.53 16.79
C LEU A 314 5.24 -18.42 15.56
N TYR A 315 4.96 -19.70 15.70
CA TYR A 315 4.93 -20.68 14.63
C TYR A 315 3.59 -21.40 14.64
N ARG A 316 3.08 -21.76 13.47
CA ARG A 316 1.84 -22.52 13.32
C ARG A 316 2.10 -23.86 12.65
N HIS A 317 1.30 -24.86 12.99
CA HIS A 317 1.23 -26.15 12.31
C HIS A 317 -0.21 -26.39 11.82
N ARG A 318 -0.35 -26.93 10.59
CA ARG A 318 -1.63 -27.27 9.96
C ARG A 318 -1.66 -28.73 9.51
N GLY A 319 -1.31 -29.67 10.39
CA GLY A 319 -1.35 -31.12 10.08
C GLY A 319 -0.31 -31.60 9.06
N GLY A 320 0.61 -30.73 8.61
CA GLY A 320 1.68 -31.05 7.67
C GLY A 320 2.97 -31.55 8.35
N ALA A 321 4.05 -31.73 7.59
CA ALA A 321 5.33 -32.20 8.15
C ALA A 321 6.19 -31.08 8.78
N LYS A 322 5.81 -29.80 8.66
CA LYS A 322 6.68 -28.66 9.03
C LYS A 322 5.91 -27.58 9.79
N TRP A 323 6.61 -26.95 10.74
CA TRP A 323 6.18 -25.73 11.42
C TRP A 323 6.50 -24.51 10.57
N GLU A 324 5.55 -23.58 10.47
CA GLU A 324 5.69 -22.36 9.69
C GLU A 324 5.80 -21.16 10.62
N LYS A 325 6.85 -20.34 10.48
CA LYS A 325 6.92 -19.06 11.21
C LYS A 325 5.77 -18.16 10.75
N TYR A 326 4.96 -17.72 11.69
CA TYR A 326 4.03 -16.64 11.48
C TYR A 326 4.70 -15.31 11.79
N VAL A 327 4.50 -14.35 10.92
CA VAL A 327 4.90 -12.95 11.04
C VAL A 327 3.60 -12.21 10.82
N SER A 328 3.11 -11.47 11.81
CA SER A 328 1.88 -10.71 11.62
C SER A 328 2.08 -9.70 10.48
N PRO A 329 1.14 -9.54 9.54
CA PRO A 329 1.18 -8.45 8.55
C PRO A 329 1.25 -7.06 9.21
N GLU A 330 0.86 -6.97 10.49
CA GLU A 330 0.92 -5.78 11.33
C GLU A 330 2.21 -5.68 12.16
N GLU A 331 3.18 -6.60 12.04
CA GLU A 331 4.54 -6.41 12.60
C GLU A 331 5.28 -5.24 11.90
N SER A 332 4.78 -4.76 10.76
CA SER A 332 5.20 -3.47 10.16
C SER A 332 4.35 -2.28 10.60
N GLY A 333 3.39 -2.50 11.51
CA GLY A 333 2.50 -1.50 12.06
C GLY A 333 3.21 -0.63 13.07
N SER A 334 4.15 0.20 12.60
CA SER A 334 4.42 1.46 13.28
C SER A 334 3.08 2.20 13.34
N GLY A 335 2.40 2.12 14.48
CA GLY A 335 1.25 2.96 14.77
C GLY A 335 1.64 4.44 14.61
N PHE A 336 0.66 5.33 14.63
CA PHE A 336 0.93 6.77 14.66
C PHE A 336 1.78 7.10 15.90
N MET A 337 3.10 7.19 15.72
CA MET A 337 4.02 7.57 16.79
C MET A 337 4.17 9.09 16.77
N ILE A 338 3.94 9.73 17.90
CA ILE A 338 4.36 11.11 18.12
C ILE A 338 5.85 11.04 18.41
N VAL A 339 6.67 11.40 17.43
CA VAL A 339 8.15 11.33 17.50
C VAL A 339 8.81 12.71 17.67
N ASP A 340 7.99 13.76 17.78
CA ASP A 340 8.47 15.15 17.76
C ASP A 340 8.81 15.70 19.16
N GLU A 341 8.46 14.98 20.23
CA GLU A 341 8.77 15.38 21.61
C GLU A 341 10.20 15.00 22.02
N PRO A 342 10.86 15.76 22.91
CA PRO A 342 12.19 15.45 23.37
C PRO A 342 12.21 14.18 24.24
N ASP A 343 13.32 13.44 24.17
CA ASP A 343 13.58 12.29 25.05
C ASP A 343 13.43 12.64 26.53
N LEU A 344 13.01 11.65 27.33
CA LEU A 344 12.70 11.80 28.74
C LEU A 344 13.84 11.29 29.62
N GLU A 345 14.30 12.15 30.52
CA GLU A 345 15.18 11.74 31.62
C GLU A 345 14.34 11.06 32.71
N VAL A 346 14.71 9.83 33.05
CA VAL A 346 14.04 9.02 34.06
C VAL A 346 15.05 8.43 35.03
N SER A 347 14.62 8.21 36.28
CA SER A 347 15.42 7.44 37.23
C SER A 347 14.99 5.98 37.20
N PRO A 348 15.92 5.01 37.06
CA PRO A 348 15.61 3.59 37.19
C PRO A 348 14.93 3.24 38.51
N SER A 349 15.20 4.01 39.57
CA SER A 349 14.57 3.85 40.88
C SER A 349 13.06 4.11 40.89
N GLN A 350 12.56 4.97 39.99
CA GLN A 350 11.18 5.49 40.00
C GLN A 350 10.35 5.09 38.78
N HIS A 351 10.99 4.64 37.70
CA HIS A 351 10.31 4.31 36.45
C HIS A 351 9.83 2.84 36.42
N GLU A 352 8.68 2.57 35.83
CA GLU A 352 8.06 1.23 35.83
C GLU A 352 8.80 0.21 34.96
N ASN A 353 9.44 0.67 33.88
CA ASN A 353 10.20 -0.18 32.97
C ASN A 353 11.55 -0.67 33.54
N PHE A 354 11.87 -0.42 34.80
CA PHE A 354 13.10 -0.90 35.44
C PHE A 354 12.78 -1.81 36.61
N VAL A 355 13.52 -2.91 36.74
CA VAL A 355 13.31 -3.92 37.77
C VAL A 355 14.62 -4.26 38.43
N SER A 356 14.60 -4.45 39.74
CA SER A 356 15.71 -5.06 40.47
C SER A 356 15.40 -6.50 40.84
N LEU A 357 16.40 -7.36 40.71
CA LEU A 357 16.35 -8.74 41.18
C LEU A 357 17.59 -9.06 42.00
N ARG A 358 17.40 -9.76 43.12
CA ARG A 358 18.46 -10.50 43.81
C ARG A 358 18.67 -11.86 43.16
N PRO A 359 19.83 -12.51 43.37
CA PRO A 359 20.03 -13.86 42.89
C PRO A 359 18.92 -14.81 43.35
N GLY A 360 18.37 -15.58 42.41
CA GLY A 360 17.25 -16.49 42.60
C GLY A 360 15.87 -15.82 42.49
N GLU A 361 15.77 -14.49 42.47
CA GLU A 361 14.49 -13.80 42.29
C GLU A 361 14.04 -13.80 40.82
N SER A 362 12.73 -13.66 40.64
CA SER A 362 12.13 -13.56 39.32
C SER A 362 11.19 -12.37 39.23
N TRP A 363 11.16 -11.77 38.05
CA TRP A 363 10.16 -10.81 37.64
C TRP A 363 9.25 -11.44 36.59
N THR A 364 7.96 -11.13 36.64
CA THR A 364 6.95 -11.74 35.79
C THR A 364 6.10 -10.66 35.13
N MET A 365 5.74 -10.89 33.88
CA MET A 365 4.83 -10.05 33.09
C MET A 365 3.85 -10.92 32.31
N LEU A 366 2.75 -10.33 31.85
CA LEU A 366 1.81 -10.96 30.94
C LEU A 366 1.99 -10.34 29.55
N ARG A 367 2.29 -11.19 28.57
CA ARG A 367 2.33 -10.81 27.16
C ARG A 367 1.05 -11.24 26.48
N ARG A 368 0.21 -10.27 26.13
CA ARG A 368 -1.02 -10.51 25.40
C ARG A 368 -0.71 -10.86 23.95
N ILE A 369 -1.15 -12.02 23.50
CA ILE A 369 -1.09 -12.42 22.08
C ILE A 369 -2.46 -12.39 21.41
N GLN A 370 -3.54 -12.33 22.19
CA GLN A 370 -4.90 -12.09 21.71
C GLN A 370 -5.66 -11.23 22.73
N GLY A 371 -6.25 -10.13 22.25
CA GLY A 371 -7.16 -9.26 23.01
C GLY A 371 -8.57 -9.28 22.46
N GLU A 372 -9.46 -8.49 23.06
CA GLU A 372 -10.88 -8.44 22.65
C GLU A 372 -11.10 -7.86 21.24
N ALA A 373 -10.20 -6.98 20.79
CA ALA A 373 -10.32 -6.25 19.53
C ALA A 373 -9.13 -6.44 18.57
N TRP A 374 -8.14 -7.25 18.94
CA TRP A 374 -6.92 -7.49 18.15
C TRP A 374 -6.30 -8.85 18.46
N THR A 375 -5.54 -9.42 17.53
CA THR A 375 -4.83 -10.69 17.73
C THR A 375 -3.51 -10.73 16.95
N LEU A 376 -2.47 -11.32 17.56
CA LEU A 376 -1.23 -11.69 16.88
C LEU A 376 -1.33 -13.07 16.22
N LEU A 377 -2.43 -13.80 16.41
CA LEU A 377 -2.67 -15.04 15.69
C LEU A 377 -3.06 -14.75 14.23
N PRO A 378 -2.81 -15.68 13.29
CA PRO A 378 -3.30 -15.56 11.92
C PRO A 378 -4.80 -15.28 11.84
N GLU A 379 -5.25 -14.42 10.91
CA GLU A 379 -6.67 -14.14 10.68
C GLU A 379 -7.49 -15.40 10.35
N ASP A 380 -6.84 -16.41 9.76
CA ASP A 380 -7.43 -17.71 9.41
C ASP A 380 -7.14 -18.80 10.46
N THR A 381 -6.97 -18.41 11.73
CA THR A 381 -6.87 -19.34 12.85
C THR A 381 -8.22 -19.98 13.13
N ASP A 382 -8.24 -21.31 13.26
CA ASP A 382 -9.43 -22.11 13.52
C ASP A 382 -9.23 -23.13 14.64
N ILE A 383 -10.34 -23.70 15.11
CA ILE A 383 -10.34 -24.73 16.17
C ILE A 383 -9.50 -25.93 15.70
N GLY A 384 -8.59 -26.37 16.56
CA GLY A 384 -7.64 -27.46 16.30
C GLY A 384 -6.30 -27.02 15.71
N ASP A 385 -6.10 -25.73 15.41
CA ASP A 385 -4.77 -25.23 15.02
C ASP A 385 -3.78 -25.31 16.19
N GLU A 386 -2.58 -25.80 15.90
CA GLU A 386 -1.48 -25.92 16.85
C GLU A 386 -0.44 -24.82 16.65
N PHE A 387 0.04 -24.26 17.75
CA PHE A 387 1.01 -23.18 17.77
C PHE A 387 2.22 -23.50 18.65
N ARG A 388 3.38 -23.03 18.19
CA ARG A 388 4.63 -22.96 18.95
C ARG A 388 4.97 -21.51 19.22
N TYR A 389 5.35 -21.22 20.44
CA TYR A 389 5.68 -19.88 20.88
C TYR A 389 6.98 -19.90 21.67
N ARG A 390 7.89 -18.97 21.38
CA ARG A 390 9.22 -18.93 21.99
C ARG A 390 9.73 -17.51 22.14
N PHE A 391 10.41 -17.22 23.23
CA PHE A 391 11.29 -16.07 23.36
C PHE A 391 12.64 -16.42 22.71
N ASN A 392 13.02 -15.75 21.64
CA ASN A 392 14.22 -16.04 20.84
C ASN A 392 15.50 -15.44 21.43
N GLY A 393 15.41 -14.78 22.58
CA GLY A 393 16.49 -14.09 23.26
C GLY A 393 16.54 -12.60 22.98
N VAL A 394 17.32 -11.87 23.78
CA VAL A 394 17.56 -10.43 23.64
C VAL A 394 18.89 -10.00 24.25
N THR A 395 19.45 -8.91 23.74
CA THR A 395 20.51 -8.16 24.44
C THR A 395 19.89 -6.96 25.16
N VAL A 396 19.95 -6.97 26.49
CA VAL A 396 19.43 -5.88 27.33
C VAL A 396 20.21 -4.60 27.04
N ASP A 397 19.48 -3.52 26.81
CA ASP A 397 20.00 -2.20 26.41
C ASP A 397 20.60 -1.41 27.57
N TRP A 398 20.08 -1.60 28.79
CA TRP A 398 20.63 -1.01 30.00
C TRP A 398 20.50 -1.93 31.21
N TRP A 399 21.58 -2.07 31.97
CA TRP A 399 21.60 -2.76 33.26
C TRP A 399 22.76 -2.25 34.12
N ASP A 400 22.63 -2.32 35.44
CA ASP A 400 23.70 -2.04 36.38
C ASP A 400 23.61 -2.90 37.65
N TRP A 401 24.72 -2.98 38.38
CA TRP A 401 24.76 -3.60 39.70
C TRP A 401 24.15 -2.68 40.74
N GLY A 402 23.28 -3.25 41.58
CA GLY A 402 22.62 -2.55 42.65
C GLY A 402 21.10 -2.68 42.61
N SER A 403 20.46 -2.36 43.72
CA SER A 403 19.00 -2.27 43.78
C SER A 403 18.51 -0.94 43.22
N ARG A 404 17.20 -0.84 42.95
CA ARG A 404 16.56 0.38 42.48
C ARG A 404 16.80 1.55 43.43
N GLU A 405 16.82 1.29 44.74
CA GLU A 405 17.12 2.31 45.75
C GLU A 405 18.56 2.86 45.64
N GLU A 406 19.52 1.99 45.31
CA GLU A 406 20.92 2.39 45.10
C GLU A 406 21.09 3.21 43.80
N HIS A 407 20.18 3.03 42.84
CA HIS A 407 20.10 3.82 41.61
C HIS A 407 19.20 5.06 41.70
N ALA A 408 18.88 5.55 42.91
CA ALA A 408 18.02 6.73 43.11
C ALA A 408 18.56 8.00 42.44
N SER A 409 19.89 8.17 42.39
CA SER A 409 20.55 9.30 41.73
C SER A 409 20.97 9.01 40.29
N THR A 410 20.75 7.80 39.79
CA THR A 410 21.05 7.44 38.40
C THR A 410 19.97 8.02 37.49
N ILE A 411 20.41 8.64 36.39
CA ILE A 411 19.54 9.18 35.35
C ILE A 411 19.85 8.45 34.05
N VAL A 412 18.81 7.98 33.38
CA VAL A 412 18.88 7.40 32.03
C VAL A 412 17.87 8.11 31.14
N LYS A 413 18.13 8.13 29.84
CA LYS A 413 17.29 8.82 28.86
C LYS A 413 16.54 7.81 28.00
N LEU A 414 15.22 7.86 28.02
CA LEU A 414 14.32 7.08 27.18
C LEU A 414 13.76 7.96 26.06
N PRO A 415 13.31 7.40 24.92
CA PRO A 415 12.59 8.18 23.93
C PRO A 415 11.30 8.77 24.53
N CYS A 416 10.75 9.81 23.90
CA CYS A 416 9.59 10.55 24.44
C CYS A 416 8.34 9.69 24.67
N TRP A 417 8.18 8.59 23.94
CA TRP A 417 7.08 7.63 24.12
C TRP A 417 7.37 6.52 25.15
N THR A 418 8.54 6.56 25.82
CA THR A 418 9.09 5.64 26.85
C THR A 418 9.17 4.14 26.52
N ALA A 419 8.41 3.68 25.52
CA ALA A 419 8.43 2.34 24.96
C ALA A 419 9.50 2.24 23.86
N GLY A 420 10.77 2.37 24.26
CA GLY A 420 11.91 2.17 23.38
C GLY A 420 13.19 1.93 24.17
N ARG A 421 14.30 1.68 23.47
CA ARG A 421 15.60 1.45 24.13
C ARG A 421 16.11 2.71 24.83
N VAL A 422 16.90 2.52 25.89
CA VAL A 422 17.69 3.57 26.53
C VAL A 422 18.64 4.19 25.50
N ILE A 423 18.55 5.52 25.38
CA ILE A 423 19.33 6.35 24.46
C ILE A 423 20.64 6.78 25.14
N GLU A 424 20.55 7.19 26.41
CA GLU A 424 21.70 7.59 27.22
C GLU A 424 21.67 6.92 28.60
N PRO A 425 22.80 6.35 29.08
CA PRO A 425 24.10 6.31 28.41
C PRO A 425 24.09 5.35 27.20
N ALA A 426 24.67 5.81 26.08
CA ALA A 426 24.79 4.98 24.89
C ALA A 426 25.69 3.77 25.15
N ASN A 427 25.37 2.62 24.52
CA ASN A 427 26.12 1.37 24.68
C ASN A 427 26.25 0.90 26.15
N ASN A 428 25.25 1.17 26.98
CA ASN A 428 25.23 0.83 28.41
C ASN A 428 26.48 1.31 29.17
N ASP A 429 27.05 2.45 28.78
CA ASP A 429 28.28 3.02 29.35
C ASP A 429 29.50 2.06 29.26
N GLY A 430 29.52 1.18 28.25
CA GLY A 430 30.58 0.21 28.05
C GLY A 430 30.53 -1.02 28.97
N ARG A 431 29.47 -1.19 29.77
CA ARG A 431 29.26 -2.40 30.57
C ARG A 431 29.15 -3.66 29.68
N PRO A 432 29.49 -4.85 30.23
CA PRO A 432 29.33 -6.11 29.52
C PRO A 432 27.91 -6.30 28.95
N LYS A 433 27.82 -6.93 27.78
CA LYS A 433 26.52 -7.23 27.15
C LYS A 433 25.76 -8.24 28.00
N LEU A 434 24.62 -7.82 28.54
CA LEU A 434 23.69 -8.71 29.23
C LEU A 434 22.81 -9.40 28.20
N VAL A 435 23.21 -10.62 27.85
CA VAL A 435 22.50 -11.47 26.89
C VAL A 435 21.57 -12.41 27.62
N VAL A 436 20.29 -12.37 27.26
CA VAL A 436 19.28 -13.32 27.74
C VAL A 436 18.98 -14.28 26.61
N PRO A 437 19.30 -15.57 26.74
CA PRO A 437 19.15 -16.53 25.65
C PRO A 437 17.68 -16.87 25.41
N ALA A 438 17.46 -17.63 24.33
CA ALA A 438 16.14 -18.12 24.01
C ALA A 438 15.55 -19.00 25.11
N SER A 439 14.23 -18.94 25.27
CA SER A 439 13.48 -19.84 26.15
C SER A 439 13.28 -21.21 25.51
N ASP A 440 12.81 -22.16 26.33
CA ASP A 440 12.14 -23.35 25.82
C ASP A 440 10.93 -22.98 24.95
N ILE A 441 10.49 -23.94 24.13
CA ILE A 441 9.33 -23.79 23.26
C ILE A 441 8.06 -24.11 24.06
N LEU A 442 7.11 -23.17 24.03
CA LEU A 442 5.76 -23.34 24.51
C LEU A 442 4.87 -23.83 23.36
N GLU A 443 4.05 -24.85 23.58
CA GLU A 443 3.08 -25.38 22.62
C GLU A 443 1.65 -25.22 23.14
N PHE A 444 0.72 -24.81 22.28
CA PHE A 444 -0.70 -24.71 22.60
C PHE A 444 -1.60 -24.97 21.38
N ILE A 445 -2.83 -25.40 21.63
CA ILE A 445 -3.87 -25.65 20.63
C ILE A 445 -5.08 -24.74 20.84
N ILE A 446 -5.73 -24.33 19.76
CA ILE A 446 -6.97 -23.56 19.78
C ILE A 446 -8.17 -24.49 19.97
N ILE A 447 -9.03 -24.20 20.95
CA ILE A 447 -10.28 -24.93 21.23
C ILE A 447 -11.55 -24.08 21.05
#